data_AF-B9XPN8-F1
#
_entry.id   AF-B9XPN8-F1
#
_cell.length_a   1.000
_cell.length_b   1.000
_cell.length_c   1.000
_cell.angle_alpha   90.00
_cell.angle_beta   90.00
_cell.angle_gamma   90.00
#
_symmetry.space_group_name_H-M   'P 1'
#
loop_
_entity.id
_entity.type
_entity.pdbx_description
1 polymer ?
#
loop_
_entity_poly.entity_id
_entity_poly.type
_entity_poly.pdbx_seq_one_letter_code
_entity_poly.pdbx_strand_id
1 'polypeptide(L)'
;MRVVYVLPESSKNVGWSASIDEASISRGRISELRQIAKLRVFPQDCGGIEMRLPWSLNFQVWKYLDNLKFNYSYMPQPLIVRCFCFLVCGVVVALAENLGAAEGTATNRLVEVAWGDISFLPVDAQLAGGAAGVETKLSTKSVSLIHTSDVVSWNYKPTRWGMYEVNISYSAETNGGTMQVEVAGRQFSASYSSTGDTSHFTNLLIGRVYVEKVEPFSLQVRSGDTNSLGALNLAAIILRPAPEGKSVIQQGDGPITLHASNAITHSVTMRYEPNEKKNCLGYWVNPQDWAEWKFTVRQLGTYDVELWQGCGKGQGGSDVDVVVDGERFSLVVEETGHFQNFVPRQIGRVNLSRAGIHSIAVRPRNKHADAVMDVRQILLKPLKTP
;
A
#
# COMPACT_ATOMS: atom_id res chain seq x y z
N MET A 1 0.55 -33.55 1.59
CA MET A 1 1.22 -34.54 0.74
C MET A 1 2.59 -33.97 0.38
N ARG A 2 3.69 -34.69 0.65
CA ARG A 2 5.07 -34.21 0.38
C ARG A 2 5.53 -34.93 -0.89
N VAL A 3 5.83 -34.18 -1.94
CA VAL A 3 6.40 -34.75 -3.18
C VAL A 3 7.71 -34.01 -3.44
N VAL A 4 8.81 -34.75 -3.51
CA VAL A 4 10.16 -34.25 -3.81
C VAL A 4 10.54 -34.82 -5.17
N TYR A 5 11.01 -33.99 -6.09
CA TYR A 5 11.54 -34.42 -7.39
C TYR A 5 13.02 -34.03 -7.51
N VAL A 6 13.84 -34.95 -8.00
CA VAL A 6 15.22 -34.72 -8.45
C VAL A 6 15.20 -34.73 -9.98
N LEU A 7 15.79 -33.71 -10.63
CA LEU A 7 15.87 -33.61 -12.09
C LEU A 7 17.20 -34.22 -12.62
N PRO A 8 17.21 -34.89 -13.78
CA PRO A 8 18.45 -35.33 -14.44
C PRO A 8 19.11 -34.19 -15.24
N GLU A 9 20.44 -34.23 -15.36
CA GLU A 9 21.32 -33.19 -15.92
C GLU A 9 21.14 -32.86 -17.43
N SER A 10 20.29 -33.56 -18.18
CA SER A 10 20.28 -33.49 -19.65
C SER A 10 19.37 -32.44 -20.30
N SER A 11 18.71 -31.55 -19.54
CA SER A 11 17.72 -30.60 -20.08
C SER A 11 18.23 -29.18 -20.36
N LYS A 12 19.55 -28.95 -20.43
CA LYS A 12 20.12 -27.59 -20.49
C LYS A 12 20.04 -26.83 -21.82
N ASN A 13 19.57 -27.38 -22.95
CA ASN A 13 19.57 -26.64 -24.23
C ASN A 13 18.41 -27.03 -25.18
N VAL A 14 17.23 -26.41 -25.05
CA VAL A 14 16.27 -26.30 -26.18
C VAL A 14 15.47 -24.99 -26.02
N GLY A 15 15.60 -24.07 -26.98
CA GLY A 15 14.76 -22.86 -27.07
C GLY A 15 13.45 -23.14 -27.81
N TRP A 16 12.33 -22.56 -27.34
CA TRP A 16 11.04 -22.59 -28.01
C TRP A 16 10.47 -21.18 -28.09
N SER A 17 9.82 -20.84 -29.22
CA SER A 17 9.02 -19.63 -29.40
C SER A 17 7.55 -20.00 -29.61
N ALA A 18 6.62 -19.16 -29.13
CA ALA A 18 5.20 -19.30 -29.36
C ALA A 18 4.58 -17.92 -29.65
N SER A 19 3.81 -17.79 -30.72
CA SER A 19 3.01 -16.61 -31.05
C SER A 19 1.54 -16.84 -30.69
N ILE A 20 0.89 -15.87 -30.06
CA ILE A 20 -0.55 -15.91 -29.73
C ILE A 20 -1.29 -14.93 -30.65
N ASP A 21 -2.38 -15.40 -31.26
CA ASP A 21 -3.27 -14.62 -32.13
C ASP A 21 -4.27 -13.78 -31.30
N GLU A 22 -4.28 -12.46 -31.53
CA GLU A 22 -5.03 -11.45 -30.78
C GLU A 22 -6.57 -11.61 -30.85
N ALA A 23 -7.09 -12.41 -31.79
CA ALA A 23 -8.53 -12.61 -31.95
C ALA A 23 -9.21 -13.36 -30.77
N SER A 24 -8.44 -14.00 -29.89
CA SER A 24 -8.95 -14.92 -28.85
C SER A 24 -9.41 -14.24 -27.55
N ILE A 25 -9.09 -12.96 -27.34
CA ILE A 25 -9.24 -12.30 -26.03
C ILE A 25 -10.64 -11.67 -25.82
N SER A 26 -11.47 -11.59 -26.87
CA SER A 26 -12.69 -10.76 -26.83
C SER A 26 -13.94 -11.40 -26.18
N ARG A 27 -13.89 -12.58 -25.56
CA ARG A 27 -15.09 -13.20 -24.95
C ARG A 27 -14.80 -13.91 -23.62
N GLY A 28 -14.67 -13.16 -22.55
CA GLY A 28 -14.69 -13.69 -21.18
C GLY A 28 -14.56 -12.58 -20.13
N ARG A 29 -15.55 -12.44 -19.25
CA ARG A 29 -15.59 -11.40 -18.20
C ARG A 29 -14.49 -11.65 -17.16
N ILE A 30 -13.45 -10.81 -17.18
CA ILE A 30 -12.37 -10.79 -16.20
C ILE A 30 -12.86 -10.03 -14.96
N SER A 31 -13.57 -10.70 -14.04
CA SER A 31 -13.93 -10.10 -12.75
C SER A 31 -13.73 -11.00 -11.53
N GLU A 32 -13.27 -12.25 -11.68
CA GLU A 32 -13.24 -13.22 -10.55
C GLU A 32 -11.85 -13.72 -10.11
N LEU A 33 -10.74 -13.29 -10.72
CA LEU A 33 -9.39 -13.76 -10.33
C LEU A 33 -8.57 -12.71 -9.58
N ARG A 34 -9.06 -12.27 -8.41
CA ARG A 34 -8.26 -11.52 -7.42
C ARG A 34 -8.24 -12.25 -6.09
N GLN A 35 -7.42 -13.29 -5.96
CA GLN A 35 -6.98 -13.77 -4.64
C GLN A 35 -5.47 -14.00 -4.61
N ILE A 36 -4.87 -13.48 -3.55
CA ILE A 36 -3.44 -13.24 -3.33
C ILE A 36 -2.71 -14.55 -3.07
N ALA A 37 -1.74 -14.91 -3.92
CA ALA A 37 -0.73 -15.91 -3.60
C ALA A 37 0.49 -15.22 -2.95
N LYS A 38 0.81 -15.54 -1.70
CA LYS A 38 2.08 -15.14 -1.07
C LYS A 38 3.20 -16.06 -1.59
N LEU A 39 4.05 -15.55 -2.48
CA LEU A 39 5.31 -16.21 -2.85
C LEU A 39 6.40 -15.79 -1.85
N ARG A 40 7.05 -16.76 -1.20
CA ARG A 40 8.34 -16.58 -0.51
C ARG A 40 9.42 -17.16 -1.41
N VAL A 41 10.37 -16.32 -1.82
CA VAL A 41 11.58 -16.75 -2.53
C VAL A 41 12.72 -16.79 -1.51
N PHE A 42 13.34 -17.96 -1.34
CA PHE A 42 14.57 -18.09 -0.56
C PHE A 42 15.80 -17.94 -1.48
N PRO A 43 16.92 -17.37 -1.01
CA PRO A 43 18.12 -17.26 -1.83
C PRO A 43 18.77 -18.64 -2.00
N GLN A 44 19.05 -18.93 -3.28
CA GLN A 44 19.90 -19.96 -3.88
C GLN A 44 20.64 -20.93 -2.94
N ASP A 45 20.16 -22.17 -2.89
CA ASP A 45 20.82 -23.35 -3.47
C ASP A 45 20.00 -24.60 -3.11
N CYS A 46 19.48 -25.26 -4.14
CA CYS A 46 18.65 -26.50 -4.20
C CYS A 46 17.29 -26.27 -4.88
N GLY A 47 17.10 -26.91 -6.03
CA GLY A 47 15.90 -26.81 -6.86
C GLY A 47 14.65 -27.40 -6.20
N GLY A 48 13.63 -26.56 -6.03
CA GLY A 48 12.27 -26.96 -5.68
C GLY A 48 11.40 -25.75 -5.32
N ILE A 49 10.24 -25.60 -5.98
CA ILE A 49 9.21 -24.62 -5.61
C ILE A 49 8.11 -25.37 -4.84
N GLU A 50 7.94 -25.07 -3.55
CA GLU A 50 6.80 -25.58 -2.77
C GLU A 50 5.63 -24.58 -2.86
N MET A 51 4.53 -24.97 -3.52
CA MET A 51 3.26 -24.23 -3.50
C MET A 51 2.26 -24.97 -2.60
N ARG A 52 1.69 -24.27 -1.62
CA ARG A 52 0.51 -24.74 -0.85
C ARG A 52 -0.70 -23.91 -1.21
N LEU A 53 -1.68 -24.53 -1.87
CA LEU A 53 -2.99 -23.92 -2.13
C LEU A 53 -4.02 -24.41 -1.10
N PRO A 54 -4.93 -23.53 -0.60
CA PRO A 54 -6.05 -23.94 0.23
C PRO A 54 -7.06 -24.77 -0.59
N TRP A 55 -7.71 -25.74 0.07
CA TRP A 55 -8.60 -26.74 -0.55
C TRP A 55 -9.76 -26.14 -1.37
N SER A 56 -10.22 -24.95 -1.00
CA SER A 56 -11.30 -24.22 -1.70
C SER A 56 -10.89 -23.72 -3.10
N LEU A 57 -9.61 -23.40 -3.32
CA LEU A 57 -9.12 -22.90 -4.61
C LEU A 57 -8.99 -24.02 -5.64
N ASN A 58 -8.67 -25.24 -5.19
CA ASN A 58 -8.57 -26.43 -6.04
C ASN A 58 -9.90 -26.79 -6.72
N PHE A 59 -11.02 -26.59 -6.01
CA PHE A 59 -12.34 -26.98 -6.50
C PHE A 59 -12.91 -26.00 -7.55
N GLN A 60 -12.63 -24.70 -7.41
CA GLN A 60 -13.08 -23.69 -8.39
C GLN A 60 -12.28 -23.76 -9.71
N VAL A 61 -10.98 -24.06 -9.64
CA VAL A 61 -10.14 -24.25 -10.83
C VAL A 61 -10.61 -25.46 -11.64
N TRP A 62 -10.99 -26.57 -11.00
CA TRP A 62 -11.53 -27.75 -11.68
C TRP A 62 -12.85 -27.46 -12.42
N LYS A 63 -13.79 -26.75 -11.79
CA LYS A 63 -15.09 -26.39 -12.41
C LYS A 63 -14.96 -25.47 -13.64
N TYR A 64 -13.92 -24.63 -13.68
CA TYR A 64 -13.68 -23.72 -14.81
C TYR A 64 -13.07 -24.47 -16.02
N LEU A 65 -12.32 -25.53 -15.77
CA LEU A 65 -11.66 -26.34 -16.80
C LEU A 65 -12.62 -27.31 -17.51
N ASP A 66 -13.67 -27.79 -16.85
CA ASP A 66 -14.72 -28.63 -17.48
C ASP A 66 -15.49 -27.90 -18.60
N ASN A 67 -15.50 -26.55 -18.59
CA ASN A 67 -16.17 -25.73 -19.60
C ASN A 67 -15.31 -25.42 -20.84
N LEU A 68 -14.01 -25.76 -20.81
CA LEU A 68 -13.14 -25.64 -21.98
C LEU A 68 -13.22 -26.96 -22.78
N LYS A 69 -14.01 -26.98 -23.86
CA LYS A 69 -14.06 -28.12 -24.78
C LYS A 69 -12.72 -28.26 -25.50
N PHE A 70 -11.83 -29.09 -24.95
CA PHE A 70 -10.65 -29.58 -25.66
C PHE A 70 -10.95 -30.95 -26.25
N ASN A 71 -10.92 -31.07 -27.59
CA ASN A 71 -10.88 -32.36 -28.26
C ASN A 71 -9.48 -32.96 -28.08
N TYR A 72 -9.31 -33.86 -27.12
CA TYR A 72 -8.09 -34.64 -26.97
C TYR A 72 -8.28 -36.03 -27.57
N SER A 73 -7.78 -36.23 -28.79
CA SER A 73 -7.51 -37.57 -29.32
C SER A 73 -6.00 -37.78 -29.26
N TYR A 74 -5.57 -38.73 -28.40
CA TYR A 74 -4.20 -39.25 -28.27
C TYR A 74 -3.10 -38.29 -27.74
N MET A 75 -2.99 -38.16 -26.42
CA MET A 75 -1.68 -37.91 -25.76
C MET A 75 -1.60 -38.60 -24.38
N PRO A 76 -0.46 -39.20 -24.00
CA PRO A 76 -0.27 -39.83 -22.70
C PRO A 76 -0.11 -38.79 -21.57
N GLN A 77 -0.68 -39.09 -20.40
CA GLN A 77 -0.89 -38.18 -19.27
C GLN A 77 0.33 -37.38 -18.72
N PRO A 78 1.60 -37.85 -18.76
CA PRO A 78 2.71 -37.04 -18.24
C PRO A 78 3.05 -35.81 -19.11
N LEU A 79 2.59 -35.72 -20.36
CA LEU A 79 2.78 -34.52 -21.20
C LEU A 79 1.76 -33.40 -20.90
N ILE A 80 0.55 -33.75 -20.46
CA ILE A 80 -0.51 -32.79 -20.14
C ILE A 80 -0.08 -31.88 -18.97
N VAL A 81 0.60 -32.45 -17.97
CA VAL A 81 1.11 -31.72 -16.79
C VAL A 81 2.29 -30.79 -17.14
N ARG A 82 3.16 -31.20 -18.08
CA ARG A 82 4.28 -30.36 -18.55
C ARG A 82 3.78 -29.15 -19.35
N CYS A 83 2.77 -29.31 -20.21
CA CYS A 83 2.17 -28.19 -20.93
C CYS A 83 1.41 -27.23 -19.97
N PHE A 84 0.78 -27.76 -18.91
CA PHE A 84 0.03 -26.96 -17.93
C PHE A 84 0.92 -26.00 -17.10
N CYS A 85 2.09 -26.45 -16.64
CA CYS A 85 3.00 -25.57 -15.87
C CYS A 85 3.62 -24.46 -16.74
N PHE A 86 3.93 -24.75 -18.01
CA PHE A 86 4.44 -23.74 -18.93
C PHE A 86 3.37 -22.72 -19.34
N LEU A 87 2.09 -23.11 -19.46
CA LEU A 87 1.01 -22.18 -19.78
C LEU A 87 0.74 -21.19 -18.62
N VAL A 88 0.79 -21.66 -17.38
CA VAL A 88 0.56 -20.79 -16.19
C VAL A 88 1.74 -19.83 -15.99
N CYS A 89 3.00 -20.27 -16.17
CA CYS A 89 4.14 -19.35 -16.17
C CYS A 89 4.12 -18.39 -17.36
N GLY A 90 3.75 -18.85 -18.56
CA GLY A 90 3.66 -18.02 -19.77
C GLY A 90 2.59 -16.93 -19.67
N VAL A 91 1.43 -17.24 -19.08
CA VAL A 91 0.35 -16.25 -18.85
C VAL A 91 0.73 -15.23 -17.79
N VAL A 92 1.51 -15.61 -16.76
CA VAL A 92 1.99 -14.67 -15.73
C VAL A 92 3.09 -13.74 -16.26
N VAL A 93 3.98 -14.22 -17.12
CA VAL A 93 5.00 -13.39 -17.79
C VAL A 93 4.37 -12.50 -18.86
N ALA A 94 3.44 -13.02 -19.67
CA ALA A 94 2.74 -12.22 -20.67
C ALA A 94 1.83 -11.15 -20.05
N LEU A 95 1.24 -11.38 -18.86
CA LEU A 95 0.51 -10.35 -18.12
C LEU A 95 1.44 -9.29 -17.49
N ALA A 96 2.68 -9.66 -17.14
CA ALA A 96 3.69 -8.71 -16.67
C ALA A 96 4.29 -7.87 -17.82
N GLU A 97 4.46 -8.47 -19.01
CA GLU A 97 4.99 -7.78 -20.20
C GLU A 97 3.92 -6.92 -20.90
N ASN A 98 2.64 -7.34 -20.96
CA ASN A 98 1.55 -6.50 -21.49
C ASN A 98 1.13 -5.33 -20.59
N LEU A 99 1.56 -5.30 -19.32
CA LEU A 99 1.47 -4.09 -18.49
C LEU A 99 2.55 -3.03 -18.85
N GLY A 100 3.48 -3.39 -19.74
CA GLY A 100 4.58 -2.55 -20.23
C GLY A 100 4.43 -2.04 -21.67
N ALA A 101 3.45 -2.50 -22.45
CA ALA A 101 3.28 -2.14 -23.85
C ALA A 101 1.84 -1.67 -24.15
N ALA A 102 1.50 -0.48 -23.67
CA ALA A 102 0.43 0.33 -24.23
C ALA A 102 1.04 1.67 -24.61
N GLU A 103 1.50 1.79 -25.86
CA GLU A 103 1.85 3.07 -26.46
C GLU A 103 0.58 3.92 -26.57
N GLY A 104 0.56 5.02 -25.81
CA GLY A 104 -0.57 5.95 -25.75
C GLY A 104 -0.35 6.98 -24.66
N THR A 105 0.43 8.02 -24.97
CA THR A 105 0.65 9.24 -24.17
C THR A 105 1.12 9.04 -22.72
N ALA A 106 2.44 9.05 -22.53
CA ALA A 106 3.09 9.13 -21.24
C ALA A 106 2.71 10.43 -20.50
N THR A 107 1.99 10.30 -19.38
CA THR A 107 1.86 11.36 -18.37
C THR A 107 2.04 10.76 -16.98
N ASN A 108 3.12 11.17 -16.29
CA ASN A 108 3.47 10.98 -14.88
C ASN A 108 3.43 9.55 -14.31
N ARG A 109 4.58 8.91 -14.07
CA ARG A 109 4.63 7.62 -13.34
C ARG A 109 5.23 7.69 -11.94
N LEU A 110 4.89 8.75 -11.19
CA LEU A 110 4.88 8.69 -9.73
C LEU A 110 3.84 7.66 -9.28
N VAL A 111 4.27 6.63 -8.54
CA VAL A 111 3.38 5.54 -8.13
C VAL A 111 2.74 5.88 -6.78
N GLU A 112 1.47 6.31 -6.82
CA GLU A 112 0.59 6.24 -5.66
C GLU A 112 0.06 4.80 -5.56
N VAL A 113 0.52 4.04 -4.55
CA VAL A 113 0.11 2.64 -4.38
C VAL A 113 -1.26 2.56 -3.70
N ALA A 114 -1.91 1.39 -3.76
CA ALA A 114 -3.27 1.14 -3.26
C ALA A 114 -3.52 1.43 -1.76
N TRP A 115 -2.52 1.91 -1.02
CA TRP A 115 -2.55 2.22 0.40
C TRP A 115 -2.34 3.72 0.69
N GLY A 116 -2.23 4.56 -0.34
CA GLY A 116 -2.06 6.01 -0.17
C GLY A 116 -0.63 6.49 0.04
N ASP A 117 0.35 5.59 0.02
CA ASP A 117 1.76 5.96 0.00
C ASP A 117 2.10 6.56 -1.38
N ILE A 118 2.79 7.69 -1.37
CA ILE A 118 3.28 8.36 -2.57
C ILE A 118 4.78 8.10 -2.66
N SER A 119 5.21 7.39 -3.69
CA SER A 119 6.62 7.05 -3.91
C SER A 119 7.23 7.89 -5.04
N PHE A 120 8.29 8.62 -4.71
CA PHE A 120 9.11 9.40 -5.61
C PHE A 120 10.34 8.58 -5.96
N LEU A 121 10.37 8.06 -7.20
CA LEU A 121 11.38 7.12 -7.66
C LEU A 121 12.41 7.80 -8.58
N PRO A 122 13.66 7.32 -8.63
CA PRO A 122 14.70 7.84 -9.51
C PRO A 122 14.29 7.95 -10.98
N VAL A 123 13.50 6.99 -11.50
CA VAL A 123 13.05 6.98 -12.89
C VAL A 123 12.21 8.20 -13.29
N ASP A 124 11.53 8.84 -12.33
CA ASP A 124 10.72 10.04 -12.55
C ASP A 124 11.43 11.33 -12.14
N ALA A 125 12.70 11.25 -11.77
CA ALA A 125 13.45 12.34 -11.19
C ALA A 125 14.04 13.27 -12.25
N GLN A 126 14.11 14.55 -11.91
CA GLN A 126 14.88 15.56 -12.65
C GLN A 126 16.15 15.89 -11.87
N LEU A 127 17.28 15.85 -12.55
CA LEU A 127 18.60 16.15 -11.98
C LEU A 127 19.07 17.54 -12.43
N ALA A 128 19.62 18.30 -11.48
CA ALA A 128 20.31 19.55 -11.73
C ALA A 128 21.55 19.65 -10.84
N GLY A 129 22.59 20.34 -11.31
CA GLY A 129 23.89 20.41 -10.61
C GLY A 129 24.94 19.50 -11.23
N GLY A 130 26.19 19.75 -10.86
CA GLY A 130 27.36 19.02 -11.36
C GLY A 130 28.57 19.94 -11.43
N ALA A 131 29.66 19.55 -10.78
CA ALA A 131 30.97 20.10 -11.11
C ALA A 131 31.34 19.62 -12.53
N ALA A 132 31.93 20.49 -13.34
CA ALA A 132 32.28 20.19 -14.72
C ALA A 132 33.23 18.98 -14.81
N GLY A 133 32.69 17.77 -14.99
CA GLY A 133 33.47 16.55 -15.27
C GLY A 133 33.13 15.29 -14.49
N VAL A 134 32.19 15.30 -13.52
CA VAL A 134 31.77 14.07 -12.82
C VAL A 134 30.28 13.82 -13.07
N GLU A 135 29.96 12.72 -13.73
CA GLU A 135 28.58 12.36 -14.06
C GLU A 135 27.79 11.95 -12.82
N THR A 136 26.76 12.72 -12.48
CA THR A 136 25.67 12.30 -11.60
C THR A 136 24.94 11.13 -12.27
N LYS A 137 25.14 9.90 -11.78
CA LYS A 137 24.54 8.70 -12.39
C LYS A 137 23.09 8.56 -11.94
N LEU A 138 22.16 8.70 -12.88
CA LEU A 138 20.80 8.22 -12.72
C LEU A 138 20.74 6.77 -13.18
N SER A 139 20.73 5.83 -12.22
CA SER A 139 20.39 4.44 -12.54
C SER A 139 18.87 4.26 -12.41
N THR A 140 18.30 3.26 -13.06
CA THR A 140 16.89 2.91 -12.88
C THR A 140 16.54 2.48 -11.45
N LYS A 141 17.53 2.25 -10.59
CA LYS A 141 17.37 1.78 -9.20
C LYS A 141 17.63 2.86 -8.14
N SER A 142 18.51 3.82 -8.42
CA SER A 142 18.90 4.89 -7.50
C SER A 142 19.51 6.09 -8.23
N VAL A 143 19.45 7.26 -7.58
CA VAL A 143 20.16 8.49 -7.96
C VAL A 143 21.28 8.77 -6.97
N SER A 144 22.49 9.01 -7.46
CA SER A 144 23.65 9.34 -6.63
C SER A 144 23.83 10.85 -6.54
N LEU A 145 23.81 11.43 -5.34
CA LEU A 145 24.22 12.80 -5.07
C LEU A 145 25.69 12.80 -4.63
N ILE A 146 26.55 13.42 -5.44
CA ILE A 146 28.01 13.35 -5.30
C ILE A 146 28.57 14.73 -4.91
N HIS A 147 27.98 15.80 -5.42
CA HIS A 147 28.39 17.17 -5.14
C HIS A 147 27.37 17.92 -4.28
N THR A 148 27.83 18.90 -3.52
CA THR A 148 26.97 19.83 -2.76
C THR A 148 26.04 20.66 -3.66
N SER A 149 26.38 20.82 -4.94
CA SER A 149 25.51 21.45 -5.94
C SER A 149 24.40 20.55 -6.47
N ASP A 150 24.48 19.23 -6.24
CA ASP A 150 23.55 18.28 -6.83
C ASP A 150 22.18 18.38 -6.19
N VAL A 151 21.18 18.44 -7.05
CA VAL A 151 19.78 18.55 -6.70
C VAL A 151 19.03 17.50 -7.50
N VAL A 152 18.27 16.68 -6.80
CA VAL A 152 17.25 15.84 -7.42
C VAL A 152 15.88 16.37 -7.08
N SER A 153 14.98 16.38 -8.06
CA SER A 153 13.63 16.91 -7.88
C SER A 153 12.56 16.11 -8.60
N TRP A 154 11.33 16.23 -8.11
CA TRP A 154 10.14 15.65 -8.70
C TRP A 154 9.01 16.66 -8.66
N ASN A 155 8.17 16.67 -9.69
CA ASN A 155 6.92 17.43 -9.69
C ASN A 155 5.75 16.49 -9.45
N TYR A 156 4.91 16.81 -8.46
CA TYR A 156 3.78 15.97 -8.10
C TYR A 156 2.54 16.80 -7.84
N LYS A 157 1.39 16.30 -8.30
CA LYS A 157 0.08 16.82 -7.96
C LYS A 157 -0.63 15.83 -7.03
N PRO A 158 -0.85 16.18 -5.75
CA PRO A 158 -1.54 15.31 -4.80
C PRO A 158 -3.01 15.10 -5.16
N THR A 159 -3.50 13.88 -4.93
CA THR A 159 -4.91 13.48 -5.04
C THR A 159 -5.74 13.95 -3.85
N ARG A 160 -5.09 14.22 -2.72
CA ARG A 160 -5.70 14.70 -1.46
C ARG A 160 -4.72 15.51 -0.61
N TRP A 161 -5.28 16.40 0.20
CA TRP A 161 -4.56 17.02 1.32
C TRP A 161 -4.42 16.03 2.49
N GLY A 162 -3.51 16.34 3.42
CA GLY A 162 -3.36 15.59 4.67
C GLY A 162 -1.94 15.60 5.21
N MET A 163 -1.76 14.93 6.35
CA MET A 163 -0.46 14.74 6.98
C MET A 163 0.24 13.48 6.44
N TYR A 164 1.55 13.62 6.18
CA TYR A 164 2.40 12.52 5.74
C TYR A 164 3.67 12.44 6.58
N GLU A 165 4.13 11.23 6.87
CA GLU A 165 5.49 10.94 7.28
C GLU A 165 6.40 10.89 6.05
N VAL A 166 7.53 11.60 6.11
CA VAL A 166 8.52 11.66 5.03
C VAL A 166 9.61 10.65 5.31
N ASN A 167 9.68 9.60 4.49
CA ASN A 167 10.70 8.55 4.58
C ASN A 167 11.64 8.63 3.39
N ILE A 168 12.93 8.43 3.61
CA ILE A 168 13.94 8.38 2.55
C ILE A 168 14.56 6.99 2.55
N SER A 169 14.53 6.33 1.40
CA SER A 169 15.30 5.11 1.17
C SER A 169 16.65 5.49 0.57
N TYR A 170 17.73 5.24 1.32
CA TYR A 170 19.08 5.67 0.92
C TYR A 170 20.15 4.61 1.21
N SER A 171 21.27 4.72 0.51
CA SER A 171 22.54 4.05 0.84
C SER A 171 23.69 5.05 0.85
N ALA A 172 24.69 4.83 1.69
CA ALA A 172 25.87 5.67 1.81
C ALA A 172 27.07 4.85 2.30
N GLU A 173 28.24 5.01 1.68
CA GLU A 173 29.45 4.29 2.12
C GLU A 173 30.08 4.93 3.35
N THR A 174 29.99 6.25 3.48
CA THR A 174 30.65 7.04 4.51
C THR A 174 29.66 7.63 5.52
N ASN A 175 30.05 7.69 6.79
CA ASN A 175 29.27 8.33 7.85
C ASN A 175 29.30 9.86 7.76
N GLY A 176 28.31 10.51 8.39
CA GLY A 176 28.41 11.92 8.77
C GLY A 176 27.99 12.92 7.70
N GLY A 177 27.22 12.50 6.70
CA GLY A 177 26.65 13.42 5.72
C GLY A 177 25.31 14.01 6.18
N THR A 178 24.96 15.15 5.58
CA THR A 178 23.65 15.80 5.73
C THR A 178 22.98 15.91 4.37
N MET A 179 21.65 15.88 4.35
CA MET A 179 20.85 16.19 3.17
C MET A 179 19.77 17.20 3.53
N GLN A 180 19.48 18.11 2.61
CA GLN A 180 18.37 19.03 2.70
C GLN A 180 17.22 18.51 1.84
N VAL A 181 16.03 18.39 2.41
CA VAL A 181 14.84 17.90 1.73
C VAL A 181 13.74 18.94 1.83
N GLU A 182 13.16 19.30 0.70
CA GLU A 182 11.99 20.16 0.62
C GLU A 182 10.79 19.34 0.16
N VAL A 183 9.71 19.36 0.92
CA VAL A 183 8.43 18.75 0.54
C VAL A 183 7.32 19.76 0.76
N ALA A 184 6.58 20.10 -0.30
CA ALA A 184 5.46 21.04 -0.24
C ALA A 184 5.79 22.35 0.51
N GLY A 185 6.98 22.92 0.24
CA GLY A 185 7.48 24.15 0.86
C GLY A 185 8.06 23.99 2.28
N ARG A 186 7.94 22.80 2.90
CA ARG A 186 8.56 22.51 4.19
C ARG A 186 9.97 21.94 4.01
N GLN A 187 10.94 22.56 4.67
CA GLN A 187 12.34 22.16 4.67
C GLN A 187 12.65 21.19 5.82
N PHE A 188 13.50 20.19 5.53
CA PHE A 188 14.06 19.25 6.47
C PHE A 188 15.58 19.19 6.28
N SER A 189 16.32 19.21 7.40
CA SER A 189 17.74 18.87 7.41
C SER A 189 17.88 17.50 8.07
N ALA A 190 18.41 16.52 7.35
CA ALA A 190 18.52 15.15 7.81
C ALA A 190 19.98 14.68 7.80
N SER A 191 20.48 14.25 8.95
CA SER A 191 21.76 13.55 9.04
C SER A 191 21.56 12.07 8.68
N TYR A 192 22.53 11.50 7.99
CA TYR A 192 22.53 10.07 7.65
C TYR A 192 23.86 9.40 8.02
N SER A 193 23.80 8.10 8.23
CA SER A 193 24.95 7.25 8.56
C SER A 193 25.29 6.36 7.38
N SER A 194 26.52 5.83 7.38
CA SER A 194 26.92 4.77 6.46
C SER A 194 25.99 3.57 6.61
N THR A 195 25.60 3.01 5.47
CA THR A 195 24.86 1.75 5.36
C THR A 195 25.80 0.56 5.08
N GLY A 196 27.11 0.79 5.07
CA GLY A 196 28.15 -0.19 4.79
C GLY A 196 28.64 -0.17 3.34
N ASP A 197 27.72 -0.09 2.37
CA ASP A 197 28.03 -0.02 0.94
C ASP A 197 26.91 0.68 0.12
N THR A 198 27.16 0.92 -1.17
CA THR A 198 26.22 1.57 -2.10
C THR A 198 24.99 0.73 -2.48
N SER A 199 24.99 -0.57 -2.18
CA SER A 199 23.91 -1.50 -2.50
C SER A 199 22.98 -1.79 -1.32
N HIS A 200 23.41 -1.49 -0.09
CA HIS A 200 22.61 -1.67 1.12
C HIS A 200 21.75 -0.43 1.39
N PHE A 201 20.48 -0.49 0.99
CA PHE A 201 19.51 0.58 1.25
C PHE A 201 18.81 0.40 2.61
N THR A 202 18.67 1.51 3.34
CA THR A 202 17.87 1.59 4.56
C THR A 202 16.86 2.74 4.48
N ASN A 203 15.90 2.77 5.40
CA ASN A 203 14.90 3.84 5.48
C ASN A 203 15.20 4.79 6.64
N LEU A 204 15.09 6.09 6.37
CA LEU A 204 15.19 7.17 7.35
C LEU A 204 13.89 7.96 7.38
N LEU A 205 13.21 7.98 8.52
CA LEU A 205 12.10 8.89 8.78
C LEU A 205 12.68 10.26 9.15
N ILE A 206 12.47 11.27 8.32
CA ILE A 206 13.04 12.61 8.52
C ILE A 206 12.06 13.59 9.18
N GLY A 207 10.78 13.22 9.26
CA GLY A 207 9.75 14.04 9.91
C GLY A 207 8.38 13.88 9.27
N ARG A 208 7.51 14.86 9.52
CA ARG A 208 6.16 14.92 8.98
C ARG A 208 5.92 16.23 8.23
N VAL A 209 5.12 16.18 7.17
CA VAL A 209 4.70 17.33 6.38
C VAL A 209 3.19 17.31 6.21
N TYR A 210 2.57 18.48 6.31
CA TYR A 210 1.16 18.65 5.97
C TYR A 210 1.07 19.21 4.56
N VAL A 211 0.38 18.50 3.67
CA VAL A 211 0.07 18.98 2.33
C VAL A 211 -1.29 19.66 2.40
N GLU A 212 -1.32 20.99 2.36
CA GLU A 212 -2.53 21.79 2.61
C GLU A 212 -3.55 21.75 1.46
N LYS A 213 -3.08 21.59 0.23
CA LYS A 213 -3.91 21.70 -0.98
C LYS A 213 -3.58 20.62 -1.99
N VAL A 214 -4.54 20.32 -2.86
CA VAL A 214 -4.39 19.42 -4.03
C VAL A 214 -3.74 20.11 -5.24
N GLU A 215 -2.77 21.00 -4.97
CA GLU A 215 -2.05 21.76 -5.99
C GLU A 215 -0.66 21.13 -6.25
N PRO A 216 -0.15 21.21 -7.48
CA PRO A 216 1.19 20.71 -7.78
C PRO A 216 2.26 21.36 -6.90
N PHE A 217 3.21 20.55 -6.42
CA PHE A 217 4.41 21.02 -5.74
C PHE A 217 5.64 20.30 -6.28
N SER A 218 6.81 20.89 -6.02
CA SER A 218 8.11 20.26 -6.27
C SER A 218 8.64 19.66 -4.97
N LEU A 219 9.05 18.40 -5.03
CA LEU A 219 9.86 17.76 -3.99
C LEU A 219 11.33 17.87 -4.41
N GLN A 220 12.21 18.31 -3.52
CA GLN A 220 13.63 18.45 -3.81
C GLN A 220 14.50 17.79 -2.74
N VAL A 221 15.60 17.18 -3.15
CA VAL A 221 16.67 16.76 -2.25
C VAL A 221 17.99 17.32 -2.74
N ARG A 222 18.75 17.89 -1.82
CA ARG A 222 20.08 18.44 -2.03
C ARG A 222 21.04 17.78 -1.06
N SER A 223 22.27 17.59 -1.50
CA SER A 223 23.33 17.27 -0.56
C SER A 223 23.64 18.49 0.32
N GLY A 224 23.82 18.29 1.63
CA GLY A 224 24.08 19.36 2.60
C GLY A 224 25.56 19.72 2.66
N ASP A 225 26.37 18.87 3.29
CA ASP A 225 27.82 19.05 3.44
C ASP A 225 28.56 17.75 3.10
N THR A 226 29.11 17.64 1.88
CA THR A 226 29.85 16.43 1.44
C THR A 226 31.33 16.47 1.83
N ASN A 227 31.64 16.73 3.10
CA ASN A 227 32.99 16.46 3.62
C ASN A 227 33.27 14.95 3.74
N SER A 228 32.26 14.11 3.48
CA SER A 228 32.34 12.67 3.34
C SER A 228 32.48 12.31 1.85
N LEU A 229 33.63 11.74 1.48
CA LEU A 229 34.03 11.39 0.10
C LEU A 229 33.18 10.27 -0.57
N GLY A 230 31.98 9.99 -0.08
CA GLY A 230 31.13 8.88 -0.54
C GLY A 230 29.79 9.35 -1.13
N ALA A 231 29.36 8.71 -2.22
CA ALA A 231 28.08 9.01 -2.87
C ALA A 231 26.89 8.66 -1.96
N LEU A 232 25.99 9.62 -1.75
CA LEU A 232 24.66 9.36 -1.18
C LEU A 232 23.76 8.87 -2.30
N ASN A 233 23.27 7.63 -2.22
CA ASN A 233 22.32 7.11 -3.21
C ASN A 233 20.92 7.15 -2.64
N LEU A 234 19.96 7.65 -3.41
CA LEU A 234 18.55 7.68 -3.05
C LEU A 234 17.80 6.68 -3.94
N ALA A 235 17.13 5.71 -3.35
CA ALA A 235 16.28 4.75 -4.06
C ALA A 235 14.82 5.18 -4.11
N ALA A 236 14.34 5.92 -3.10
CA ALA A 236 12.99 6.46 -3.08
C ALA A 236 12.85 7.54 -2.00
N ILE A 237 11.90 8.43 -2.19
CA ILE A 237 11.31 9.23 -1.11
C ILE A 237 9.84 8.84 -1.04
N ILE A 238 9.35 8.55 0.16
CA ILE A 238 8.03 7.99 0.37
C ILE A 238 7.27 8.88 1.36
N LEU A 239 6.16 9.44 0.90
CA LEU A 239 5.20 10.11 1.76
C LEU A 239 4.15 9.10 2.19
N ARG A 240 4.17 8.73 3.47
CA ARG A 240 3.20 7.79 4.05
C ARG A 240 2.13 8.54 4.81
N PRO A 241 0.83 8.29 4.58
CA PRO A 241 -0.23 8.96 5.32
C PRO A 241 -0.04 8.77 6.83
N ALA A 242 -0.23 9.85 7.58
CA ALA A 242 0.01 9.91 9.01
C ALA A 242 -1.19 10.56 9.74
N PRO A 243 -1.38 10.26 11.04
CA PRO A 243 -2.48 10.85 11.79
C PRO A 243 -2.20 12.33 12.06
N GLU A 244 -3.25 13.13 12.00
CA GLU A 244 -3.20 14.59 12.26
C GLU A 244 -3.36 14.92 13.75
N GLY A 245 -4.08 14.06 14.47
CA GLY A 245 -4.30 14.14 15.90
C GLY A 245 -3.17 13.54 16.73
N LYS A 246 -3.20 13.82 18.03
CA LYS A 246 -2.27 13.22 19.01
C LYS A 246 -2.53 11.73 19.17
N SER A 247 -1.52 11.00 19.64
CA SER A 247 -1.68 9.59 20.02
C SER A 247 -2.76 9.43 21.08
N VAL A 248 -3.63 8.42 20.93
CA VAL A 248 -4.70 8.16 21.89
C VAL A 248 -4.19 7.23 22.99
N ILE A 249 -4.26 7.69 24.23
CA ILE A 249 -3.93 6.91 25.43
C ILE A 249 -5.15 6.96 26.35
N GLN A 250 -5.63 5.80 26.80
CA GLN A 250 -6.76 5.70 27.72
C GLN A 250 -6.49 6.52 28.99
N GLN A 251 -7.46 7.36 29.34
CA GLN A 251 -7.47 8.17 30.55
C GLN A 251 -8.53 7.63 31.52
N GLY A 252 -8.11 7.27 32.73
CA GLY A 252 -9.01 6.72 33.76
C GLY A 252 -9.76 5.46 33.31
N ASP A 253 -10.96 5.29 33.85
CA ASP A 253 -11.93 4.23 33.58
C ASP A 253 -13.06 4.64 32.62
N GLY A 254 -12.88 5.77 31.94
CA GLY A 254 -13.84 6.29 30.99
C GLY A 254 -13.74 5.66 29.59
N PRO A 255 -14.63 6.10 28.67
CA PRO A 255 -14.58 5.68 27.29
C PRO A 255 -13.27 6.13 26.60
N ILE A 256 -12.75 5.28 25.72
CA ILE A 256 -11.67 5.65 24.80
C ILE A 256 -12.32 6.26 23.56
N THR A 257 -12.01 7.52 23.28
CA THR A 257 -12.52 8.22 22.09
C THR A 257 -11.43 8.27 21.03
N LEU A 258 -11.76 7.78 19.84
CA LEU A 258 -10.90 7.73 18.67
C LEU A 258 -11.49 8.69 17.63
N HIS A 259 -11.02 9.93 17.61
CA HIS A 259 -11.50 10.92 16.64
C HIS A 259 -10.98 10.62 15.24
N ALA A 260 -11.68 11.11 14.21
CA ALA A 260 -11.22 11.03 12.83
C ALA A 260 -9.79 11.57 12.63
N SER A 261 -9.40 12.62 13.36
CA SER A 261 -8.05 13.17 13.33
C SER A 261 -6.97 12.17 13.76
N ASN A 262 -7.30 11.22 14.65
CA ASN A 262 -6.35 10.22 15.15
C ASN A 262 -6.13 9.06 14.17
N ALA A 263 -6.86 9.03 13.05
CA ALA A 263 -6.79 7.95 12.07
C ALA A 263 -5.51 8.03 11.24
N ILE A 264 -4.92 6.87 10.97
CA ILE A 264 -4.01 6.64 9.85
C ILE A 264 -4.89 6.19 8.69
N THR A 265 -4.89 6.97 7.61
CA THR A 265 -5.69 6.66 6.43
C THR A 265 -4.85 5.90 5.41
N HIS A 266 -5.27 4.70 5.04
CA HIS A 266 -4.69 3.94 3.94
C HIS A 266 -5.54 4.17 2.69
N SER A 267 -5.27 5.26 1.98
CA SER A 267 -6.23 5.78 1.00
C SER A 267 -5.64 6.68 -0.06
N VAL A 268 -6.28 6.70 -1.22
CA VAL A 268 -5.99 7.64 -2.32
C VAL A 268 -6.82 8.90 -2.18
N THR A 269 -8.09 8.77 -1.77
CA THR A 269 -9.04 9.90 -1.76
C THR A 269 -9.54 10.26 -0.37
N MET A 270 -9.84 9.27 0.47
CA MET A 270 -10.34 9.50 1.82
C MET A 270 -9.32 10.30 2.64
N ARG A 271 -9.77 11.24 3.46
CA ARG A 271 -8.93 12.11 4.29
C ARG A 271 -9.69 12.69 5.47
N TYR A 272 -8.96 13.20 6.45
CA TYR A 272 -9.54 13.97 7.52
C TYR A 272 -9.96 15.36 7.04
N GLU A 273 -11.18 15.76 7.39
CA GLU A 273 -11.74 17.08 7.13
C GLU A 273 -11.76 17.89 8.44
N PRO A 274 -10.77 18.78 8.68
CA PRO A 274 -10.59 19.47 9.97
C PRO A 274 -11.61 20.59 10.23
N ASN A 275 -12.54 20.85 9.29
CA ASN A 275 -13.59 21.82 9.52
C ASN A 275 -14.41 21.44 10.76
N GLU A 276 -14.57 22.36 11.71
CA GLU A 276 -15.16 22.09 13.01
C GLU A 276 -16.57 21.47 12.95
N LYS A 277 -17.35 21.84 11.93
CA LYS A 277 -18.70 21.31 11.69
C LYS A 277 -18.69 19.86 11.22
N LYS A 278 -17.60 19.43 10.56
CA LYS A 278 -17.40 18.08 10.04
C LYS A 278 -16.64 17.21 11.03
N ASN A 279 -15.35 17.51 11.22
CA ASN A 279 -14.43 16.74 12.05
C ASN A 279 -14.48 15.22 11.75
N CYS A 280 -14.52 14.86 10.46
CA CYS A 280 -14.72 13.48 10.01
C CYS A 280 -13.64 13.03 9.03
N LEU A 281 -13.51 11.72 8.87
CA LEU A 281 -12.97 11.14 7.65
C LEU A 281 -14.07 11.24 6.59
N GLY A 282 -13.79 11.97 5.52
CA GLY A 282 -14.70 12.18 4.39
C GLY A 282 -14.03 11.86 3.07
N TYR A 283 -14.72 12.17 1.97
CA TYR A 283 -14.29 11.86 0.59
C TYR A 283 -14.00 10.37 0.37
N TRP A 284 -14.71 9.50 1.06
CA TRP A 284 -14.53 8.05 0.97
C TRP A 284 -15.23 7.47 -0.27
N VAL A 285 -14.68 7.76 -1.45
CA VAL A 285 -15.25 7.35 -2.74
C VAL A 285 -14.56 6.14 -3.35
N ASN A 286 -13.32 5.85 -2.96
CA ASN A 286 -12.61 4.66 -3.40
C ASN A 286 -12.87 3.48 -2.42
N PRO A 287 -13.46 2.36 -2.88
CA PRO A 287 -13.73 1.19 -2.03
C PRO A 287 -12.47 0.42 -1.63
N GLN A 288 -11.27 0.82 -2.06
CA GLN A 288 -10.01 0.29 -1.54
C GLN A 288 -9.44 1.13 -0.40
N ASP A 289 -9.94 2.35 -0.19
CA ASP A 289 -9.51 3.21 0.90
C ASP A 289 -10.05 2.65 2.24
N TRP A 290 -9.23 2.72 3.29
CA TRP A 290 -9.61 2.33 4.64
C TRP A 290 -8.83 3.10 5.71
N ALA A 291 -9.31 3.08 6.95
CA ALA A 291 -8.68 3.81 8.06
C ALA A 291 -8.34 2.88 9.22
N GLU A 292 -7.26 3.19 9.92
CA GLU A 292 -6.81 2.55 11.15
C GLU A 292 -6.66 3.59 12.26
N TRP A 293 -7.02 3.23 13.49
CA TRP A 293 -6.66 3.97 14.69
C TRP A 293 -5.79 3.09 15.56
N LYS A 294 -4.70 3.67 16.09
CA LYS A 294 -3.86 3.05 17.11
C LYS A 294 -4.08 3.76 18.43
N PHE A 295 -4.28 2.99 19.49
CA PHE A 295 -4.58 3.53 20.82
C PHE A 295 -3.98 2.66 21.92
N THR A 296 -3.65 3.28 23.05
CA THR A 296 -3.11 2.58 24.21
C THR A 296 -4.19 2.31 25.25
N VAL A 297 -4.41 1.05 25.57
CA VAL A 297 -5.31 0.57 26.61
C VAL A 297 -4.53 0.38 27.91
N ARG A 298 -5.09 0.86 29.02
CA ARG A 298 -4.56 0.71 30.38
C ARG A 298 -5.47 -0.13 31.26
N GLN A 299 -6.77 -0.13 30.98
CA GLN A 299 -7.74 -0.91 31.72
C GLN A 299 -8.27 -2.05 30.84
N LEU A 300 -8.16 -3.26 31.36
CA LEU A 300 -8.60 -4.46 30.66
C LEU A 300 -10.11 -4.62 30.83
N GLY A 301 -10.75 -5.29 29.89
CA GLY A 301 -12.15 -5.66 30.01
C GLY A 301 -12.92 -5.55 28.71
N THR A 302 -14.24 -5.68 28.83
CA THR A 302 -15.16 -5.62 27.69
C THR A 302 -15.61 -4.20 27.44
N TYR A 303 -15.57 -3.80 26.18
CA TYR A 303 -15.99 -2.48 25.71
C TYR A 303 -17.09 -2.63 24.66
N ASP A 304 -18.16 -1.84 24.79
CA ASP A 304 -19.08 -1.59 23.68
C ASP A 304 -18.35 -0.72 22.64
N VAL A 305 -18.43 -1.10 21.37
CA VAL A 305 -17.85 -0.35 20.25
C VAL A 305 -18.97 0.43 19.56
N GLU A 306 -18.80 1.75 19.47
CA GLU A 306 -19.75 2.66 18.84
C GLU A 306 -19.08 3.47 17.73
N LEU A 307 -19.56 3.34 16.50
CA LEU A 307 -19.10 4.08 15.32
C LEU A 307 -20.05 5.26 15.04
N TRP A 308 -19.52 6.47 14.94
CA TRP A 308 -20.31 7.64 14.54
C TRP A 308 -20.20 7.85 13.04
N GLN A 309 -21.24 7.45 12.32
CA GLN A 309 -21.28 7.54 10.85
C GLN A 309 -22.19 8.68 10.38
N GLY A 310 -21.84 9.29 9.26
CA GLY A 310 -22.73 10.15 8.47
C GLY A 310 -22.86 9.59 7.06
N CYS A 311 -24.05 9.65 6.47
CA CYS A 311 -24.31 9.13 5.13
C CYS A 311 -25.42 9.95 4.45
N GLY A 312 -25.14 10.42 3.24
CA GLY A 312 -26.09 11.23 2.46
C GLY A 312 -27.36 10.47 2.06
N LYS A 313 -28.41 11.24 1.73
CA LYS A 313 -29.65 10.69 1.16
C LYS A 313 -29.37 9.91 -0.12
N GLY A 314 -29.88 8.68 -0.21
CA GLY A 314 -29.67 7.74 -1.32
C GLY A 314 -28.31 7.04 -1.33
N GLN A 315 -27.47 7.20 -0.30
CA GLN A 315 -26.10 6.67 -0.28
C GLN A 315 -25.90 5.47 0.66
N GLY A 316 -26.90 5.16 1.51
CA GLY A 316 -26.84 4.03 2.44
C GLY A 316 -26.79 2.68 1.72
N GLY A 317 -26.30 1.65 2.40
CA GLY A 317 -26.24 0.27 1.87
C GLY A 317 -24.84 -0.29 1.67
N SER A 318 -23.77 0.48 1.88
CA SER A 318 -22.39 -0.03 1.78
C SER A 318 -22.10 -1.04 2.89
N ASP A 319 -21.50 -2.17 2.56
CA ASP A 319 -21.02 -3.16 3.53
C ASP A 319 -19.65 -2.76 4.08
N VAL A 320 -19.54 -2.63 5.40
CA VAL A 320 -18.31 -2.22 6.08
C VAL A 320 -17.97 -3.18 7.23
N ASP A 321 -16.68 -3.46 7.37
CA ASP A 321 -16.12 -4.17 8.51
C ASP A 321 -15.42 -3.19 9.44
N VAL A 322 -15.66 -3.33 10.74
CA VAL A 322 -14.83 -2.77 11.80
C VAL A 322 -14.05 -3.91 12.43
N VAL A 323 -12.73 -3.80 12.47
CA VAL A 323 -11.83 -4.85 12.94
C VAL A 323 -11.05 -4.34 14.14
N VAL A 324 -11.26 -4.90 15.33
CA VAL A 324 -10.53 -4.56 16.56
C VAL A 324 -9.58 -5.71 16.90
N ASP A 325 -8.28 -5.48 16.85
CA ASP A 325 -7.25 -6.51 17.14
C ASP A 325 -7.46 -7.86 16.40
N GLY A 326 -8.06 -7.80 15.21
CA GLY A 326 -8.37 -8.96 14.37
C GLY A 326 -9.78 -9.53 14.54
N GLU A 327 -10.51 -9.16 15.60
CA GLU A 327 -11.93 -9.46 15.75
C GLU A 327 -12.77 -8.55 14.85
N ARG A 328 -13.76 -9.11 14.14
CA ARG A 328 -14.47 -8.44 13.06
C ARG A 328 -15.96 -8.26 13.38
N PHE A 329 -16.44 -7.03 13.24
CA PHE A 329 -17.83 -6.62 13.32
C PHE A 329 -18.27 -6.09 11.95
N SER A 330 -19.30 -6.68 11.36
CA SER A 330 -19.81 -6.24 10.04
C SER A 330 -21.07 -5.40 10.24
N LEU A 331 -21.20 -4.32 9.46
CA LEU A 331 -22.40 -3.50 9.40
C LEU A 331 -22.74 -3.14 7.95
N VAL A 332 -24.00 -2.76 7.77
CA VAL A 332 -24.46 -2.05 6.58
C VAL A 332 -24.60 -0.58 6.96
N VAL A 333 -23.98 0.31 6.19
CA VAL A 333 -24.05 1.76 6.40
C VAL A 333 -25.50 2.23 6.24
N GLU A 334 -26.03 2.88 7.27
CA GLU A 334 -27.37 3.47 7.21
C GLU A 334 -27.34 4.91 6.67
N GLU A 335 -28.40 5.28 5.96
CA GLU A 335 -28.63 6.67 5.57
C GLU A 335 -28.90 7.55 6.80
N THR A 336 -28.26 8.72 6.87
CA THR A 336 -28.50 9.71 7.95
C THR A 336 -29.06 11.03 7.41
N GLY A 337 -29.46 11.04 6.14
CA GLY A 337 -30.03 12.19 5.41
C GLY A 337 -28.98 13.17 4.87
N HIS A 338 -27.82 13.30 5.53
CA HIS A 338 -26.72 14.16 5.09
C HIS A 338 -25.38 13.65 5.66
N PHE A 339 -24.28 13.78 4.92
CA PHE A 339 -22.96 13.30 5.36
C PHE A 339 -22.46 13.92 6.68
N GLN A 340 -22.95 15.10 7.04
CA GLN A 340 -22.63 15.78 8.30
C GLN A 340 -23.62 15.46 9.45
N ASN A 341 -24.66 14.67 9.18
CA ASN A 341 -25.59 14.19 10.20
C ASN A 341 -25.02 12.91 10.80
N PHE A 342 -24.17 13.06 11.82
CA PHE A 342 -23.51 11.92 12.45
C PHE A 342 -24.43 11.23 13.46
N VAL A 343 -24.68 9.94 13.26
CA VAL A 343 -25.49 9.10 14.14
C VAL A 343 -24.61 8.00 14.76
N PRO A 344 -24.68 7.77 16.08
CA PRO A 344 -23.97 6.67 16.72
C PRO A 344 -24.58 5.32 16.35
N ARG A 345 -23.69 4.36 16.03
CA ARG A 345 -24.05 2.97 15.73
C ARG A 345 -23.32 2.06 16.69
N GLN A 346 -24.07 1.34 17.51
CA GLN A 346 -23.54 0.24 18.31
C GLN A 346 -23.23 -0.92 17.38
N ILE A 347 -21.94 -1.24 17.21
CA ILE A 347 -21.50 -2.25 16.23
C ILE A 347 -21.19 -3.61 16.87
N GLY A 348 -20.93 -3.65 18.18
CA GLY A 348 -20.60 -4.87 18.89
C GLY A 348 -19.86 -4.63 20.20
N ARG A 349 -19.32 -5.71 20.76
CA ARG A 349 -18.52 -5.71 21.98
C ARG A 349 -17.18 -6.38 21.72
N VAL A 350 -16.12 -5.81 22.26
CA VAL A 350 -14.77 -6.39 22.19
C VAL A 350 -14.19 -6.55 23.60
N ASN A 351 -13.51 -7.66 23.86
CA ASN A 351 -12.76 -7.85 25.09
C ASN A 351 -11.28 -7.51 24.89
N LEU A 352 -10.81 -6.45 25.54
CA LEU A 352 -9.41 -6.01 25.50
C LEU A 352 -8.69 -6.59 26.72
N SER A 353 -8.10 -7.78 26.53
CA SER A 353 -7.52 -8.59 27.60
C SER A 353 -6.04 -8.30 27.91
N ARG A 354 -5.41 -7.38 27.18
CA ARG A 354 -4.02 -6.97 27.36
C ARG A 354 -3.92 -5.45 27.47
N ALA A 355 -2.95 -4.97 28.24
CA ALA A 355 -2.58 -3.56 28.26
C ALA A 355 -1.59 -3.28 27.13
N GLY A 356 -1.49 -2.02 26.72
CA GLY A 356 -0.57 -1.57 25.67
C GLY A 356 -1.28 -1.13 24.40
N ILE A 357 -0.61 -1.27 23.26
CA ILE A 357 -1.09 -0.74 21.98
C ILE A 357 -2.08 -1.73 21.35
N HIS A 358 -3.23 -1.20 20.95
CA HIS A 358 -4.27 -1.87 20.19
C HIS A 358 -4.53 -1.13 18.87
N SER A 359 -5.23 -1.81 17.97
CA SER A 359 -5.64 -1.27 16.68
C SER A 359 -7.12 -1.50 16.42
N ILE A 360 -7.77 -0.52 15.79
CA ILE A 360 -9.10 -0.68 15.19
C ILE A 360 -9.05 -0.17 13.76
N ALA A 361 -9.56 -0.95 12.82
CA ALA A 361 -9.62 -0.59 11.41
C ALA A 361 -11.06 -0.58 10.91
N VAL A 362 -11.39 0.35 10.02
CA VAL A 362 -12.69 0.41 9.32
C VAL A 362 -12.44 0.21 7.84
N ARG A 363 -12.98 -0.87 7.27
CA ARG A 363 -12.70 -1.33 5.90
C ARG A 363 -14.00 -1.59 5.14
N PRO A 364 -14.21 -0.99 3.96
CA PRO A 364 -15.36 -1.30 3.13
C PRO A 364 -15.12 -2.65 2.46
N ARG A 365 -16.17 -3.48 2.41
CA ARG A 365 -16.22 -4.66 1.55
C ARG A 365 -16.75 -4.34 0.18
N ASN A 366 -17.73 -3.45 0.13
CA ASN A 366 -18.25 -2.85 -1.10
C ASN A 366 -18.64 -1.40 -0.82
N LYS A 367 -18.93 -0.68 -1.92
CA LYS A 367 -19.50 0.66 -1.89
C LYS A 367 -20.80 0.61 -2.68
N HIS A 368 -21.90 0.96 -2.04
CA HIS A 368 -23.24 0.85 -2.63
C HIS A 368 -23.52 1.97 -3.65
N ALA A 369 -23.18 3.21 -3.30
CA ALA A 369 -23.47 4.40 -4.09
C ALA A 369 -22.18 5.21 -4.38
N ASP A 370 -22.24 6.54 -4.36
CA ASP A 370 -21.09 7.40 -4.71
C ASP A 370 -20.00 7.38 -3.64
N ALA A 371 -20.38 7.33 -2.36
CA ALA A 371 -19.46 7.28 -1.22
C ALA A 371 -19.80 6.14 -0.25
N VAL A 372 -18.83 5.70 0.55
CA VAL A 372 -19.02 4.68 1.59
C VAL A 372 -19.81 5.27 2.77
N MET A 373 -19.21 6.24 3.46
CA MET A 373 -19.77 7.05 4.57
C MET A 373 -18.73 8.09 5.01
N ASP A 374 -19.15 9.03 5.86
CA ASP A 374 -18.24 9.83 6.68
C ASP A 374 -18.11 9.21 8.08
N VAL A 375 -16.92 9.20 8.67
CA VAL A 375 -16.68 8.71 10.04
C VAL A 375 -16.17 9.83 10.92
N ARG A 376 -16.92 10.21 11.96
CA ARG A 376 -16.50 11.28 12.88
C ARG A 376 -15.60 10.77 14.01
N GLN A 377 -15.97 9.64 14.58
CA GLN A 377 -15.26 9.03 15.71
C GLN A 377 -15.69 7.59 15.93
N ILE A 378 -14.87 6.86 16.68
CA ILE A 378 -15.23 5.59 17.30
C ILE A 378 -15.08 5.74 18.81
N LEU A 379 -16.06 5.28 19.59
CA LEU A 379 -15.98 5.21 21.04
C LEU A 379 -15.91 3.74 21.47
N LEU A 380 -14.97 3.45 22.37
CA LEU A 380 -14.93 2.21 23.13
C LEU A 380 -15.41 2.53 24.54
N LYS A 381 -16.63 2.11 24.88
CA LYS A 381 -17.25 2.38 26.18
C LYS A 381 -17.05 1.18 27.08
N PRO A 382 -16.30 1.27 28.19
CA PRO A 382 -16.13 0.14 29.10
C PRO A 382 -17.49 -0.27 29.64
N LEU A 383 -17.79 -1.57 29.61
CA LEU A 383 -18.89 -2.10 30.37
C LEU A 383 -18.51 -1.97 31.84
N LYS A 384 -19.26 -1.16 32.59
CA LYS A 384 -19.13 -1.17 34.04
C LYS A 384 -19.38 -2.60 34.51
N THR A 385 -18.39 -3.20 35.16
CA THR A 385 -18.62 -4.43 35.90
C THR A 385 -19.71 -4.12 36.92
N PRO A 386 -20.78 -4.94 37.02
CA PRO A 386 -21.86 -4.74 37.98
C PRO A 386 -21.39 -4.52 39.42
#